data_AF-K1LCJ3-F1
#
_entry.id   AF-K1LCJ3-F1
#
_cell.length_a   1.000
_cell.length_b   1.000
_cell.length_c   1.000
_cell.angle_alpha   90.00
_cell.angle_beta   90.00
_cell.angle_gamma   90.00
#
_symmetry.space_group_name_H-M   'P 1'
#
loop_
_entity.id
_entity.type
_entity.pdbx_description
1 polymer ?
#
loop_
_entity_poly.entity_id
_entity_poly.type
_entity_poly.pdbx_seq_one_letter_code
_entity_poly.pdbx_strand_id
1 'polypeptide(L)'
;MIRFITILLFLISVTLFYSVYISPEFFPYIGLITLTIPLLLLINGLFLILLLMAKRKLAILPLLTIILGWNYIGITFQFPKSVDTTEGLSILSYNVALFCL
;
A
#
# COMPACT_ATOMS: atom_id res chain seq x y z
N MET A 1 1.23 24.19 13.59
CA MET A 1 0.16 23.29 13.11
C MET A 1 0.61 22.36 11.99
N ILE A 2 0.98 22.86 10.80
CA ILE A 2 1.32 21.99 9.65
C ILE A 2 2.46 20.99 9.91
N ARG A 3 3.50 21.40 10.66
CA ARG A 3 4.60 20.52 11.10
C ARG A 3 4.10 19.29 11.87
N PHE A 4 3.20 19.52 12.83
CA PHE A 4 2.65 18.47 13.67
C PHE A 4 1.82 17.49 12.83
N ILE A 5 1.00 18.01 11.92
CA ILE A 5 0.18 17.20 11.00
C ILE A 5 1.08 16.32 10.11
N THR A 6 2.15 16.88 9.52
CA THR A 6 3.06 16.11 8.67
C THR A 6 3.80 15.02 9.44
N ILE A 7 4.25 15.30 10.67
CA ILE A 7 4.93 14.30 11.51
C ILE A 7 3.96 13.20 11.93
N LEU A 8 2.73 13.55 12.33
CA LEU A 8 1.71 12.59 12.70
C LEU A 8 1.35 11.67 11.52
N LEU A 9 1.14 12.26 10.34
CA LEU A 9 0.86 11.51 9.11
C LEU A 9 2.01 10.54 8.77
N PHE A 10 3.26 10.98 8.92
CA PHE A 10 4.43 10.13 8.71
C PHE A 10 4.47 8.95 9.68
N LEU A 11 4.29 9.18 10.99
CA LEU A 11 4.30 8.13 12.00
C LEU A 11 3.18 7.09 11.79
N ILE A 12 1.97 7.55 11.48
CA ILE A 12 0.84 6.67 11.16
C ILE A 12 1.18 5.82 9.93
N SER A 13 1.71 6.43 8.88
CA SER A 13 2.04 5.72 7.63
C SER A 13 3.08 4.63 7.87
N VAL A 14 4.18 4.94 8.57
CA VAL A 14 5.24 3.97 8.88
C VAL A 14 4.71 2.83 9.76
N THR A 15 3.89 3.14 10.77
CA THR A 15 3.27 2.12 11.64
C THR A 15 2.41 1.15 10.85
N LEU A 16 1.62 1.65 9.90
CA LEU A 16 0.77 0.83 9.05
C LEU A 16 1.56 -0.02 8.06
N PHE A 17 2.72 0.46 7.58
CA PHE A 17 3.60 -0.36 6.75
C PHE A 17 4.18 -1.54 7.55
N TYR A 18 4.55 -1.31 8.81
CA TYR A 18 4.99 -2.39 9.71
C TYR A 18 3.88 -3.38 10.08
N SER A 19 2.62 -2.96 10.04
CA SER A 19 1.47 -3.82 10.31
C SER A 19 1.40 -5.07 9.43
N VAL A 20 2.02 -5.03 8.24
CA VAL A 20 2.03 -6.15 7.27
C VAL A 20 2.79 -7.36 7.81
N TYR A 21 3.72 -7.16 8.75
CA TYR A 21 4.53 -8.23 9.33
C TYR A 21 3.85 -8.91 10.54
N ILE A 22 2.66 -8.46 10.94
CA ILE A 22 1.90 -9.05 12.05
C ILE A 22 1.05 -10.20 11.50
N SER A 23 1.18 -11.39 12.10
CA SER A 23 0.38 -12.55 11.70
C SER A 23 -1.12 -12.29 11.92
N PRO A 24 -1.99 -12.57 10.93
CA PRO A 24 -3.44 -12.45 11.07
C PRO A 24 -4.03 -13.32 12.18
N GLU A 25 -3.31 -14.34 12.66
CA GLU A 25 -3.72 -15.22 13.77
C GLU A 25 -3.96 -14.44 15.06
N PHE A 26 -3.14 -13.41 15.33
CA PHE A 26 -3.30 -12.57 16.52
C PHE A 26 -4.26 -11.40 16.28
N PHE A 27 -4.44 -10.99 15.03
CA PHE A 27 -5.27 -9.85 14.67
C PHE A 27 -5.95 -10.04 13.30
N PRO A 28 -7.18 -10.55 13.24
CA PRO A 28 -7.83 -10.91 11.97
C PRO A 28 -8.13 -9.70 11.07
N TYR A 29 -8.25 -8.50 11.65
CA TYR A 29 -8.49 -7.26 10.91
C TYR A 29 -7.21 -6.67 10.27
N ILE A 30 -6.03 -7.26 10.50
CA ILE A 30 -4.75 -6.74 9.98
C ILE A 30 -4.76 -6.67 8.45
N GLY A 31 -5.39 -7.65 7.80
CA GLY A 31 -5.52 -7.71 6.35
C GLY A 31 -6.40 -6.61 5.76
N LEU A 32 -7.39 -6.10 6.50
CA LEU A 32 -8.19 -4.96 6.05
C LEU A 32 -7.39 -3.65 6.16
N ILE A 33 -6.57 -3.54 7.21
CA ILE A 33 -5.73 -2.38 7.45
C ILE A 33 -4.70 -2.22 6.33
N THR A 34 -4.08 -3.32 5.87
CA THR A 34 -3.09 -3.27 4.80
C THR A 34 -3.67 -2.81 3.45
N LEU A 35 -4.97 -3.00 3.20
CA LEU A 35 -5.64 -2.44 2.02
C LEU A 35 -5.70 -0.91 2.02
N THR A 36 -5.52 -0.26 3.17
CA THR A 36 -5.49 1.21 3.26
C THR A 36 -4.13 1.81 2.90
N ILE A 37 -3.07 0.98 2.81
CA ILE A 37 -1.70 1.42 2.53
C ILE A 37 -1.58 2.18 1.19
N PRO A 38 -2.17 1.72 0.06
CA PRO A 38 -2.12 2.45 -1.22
C PRO A 38 -2.80 3.82 -1.13
N LEU A 39 -3.90 3.92 -0.38
CA LEU A 39 -4.61 5.20 -0.16
C LEU A 39 -3.75 6.17 0.65
N LEU A 40 -3.08 5.69 1.70
CA LEU A 40 -2.13 6.48 2.49
C LEU A 40 -0.96 6.99 1.66
N LEU A 41 -0.43 6.16 0.76
CA LEU A 41 0.61 6.57 -0.19
C LEU A 41 0.13 7.70 -1.10
N LEU A 42 -1.12 7.62 -1.60
CA LEU A 42 -1.72 8.67 -2.41
C LEU A 42 -1.87 9.98 -1.62
N ILE A 43 -2.34 9.92 -0.37
CA ILE A 43 -2.43 11.09 0.53
C ILE A 43 -1.04 11.71 0.75
N ASN A 44 -0.01 10.91 1.02
CA ASN A 44 1.35 11.40 1.16
C ASN A 44 1.87 12.01 -0.15
N GLY A 45 1.53 11.45 -1.31
CA GLY A 45 1.83 12.02 -2.63
C GLY A 45 1.23 13.41 -2.84
N LEU A 46 -0.05 13.59 -2.52
CA LEU A 46 -0.69 14.90 -2.56
C LEU A 46 -0.03 15.89 -1.58
N PHE A 47 0.26 15.44 -0.36
CA PHE A 47 0.91 16.27 0.65
C PHE A 47 2.33 16.69 0.24
N LEU A 48 3.07 15.80 -0.42
CA LEU A 48 4.38 16.10 -1.00
C LEU A 48 4.28 17.23 -2.02
N ILE A 49 3.35 17.13 -2.97
CA ILE A 49 3.14 18.16 -4.01
C ILE A 49 2.81 19.51 -3.37
N LEU A 50 1.85 19.53 -2.42
CA LEU A 50 1.45 20.76 -1.72
C LEU A 50 2.62 21.40 -0.95
N LEU A 51 3.43 20.60 -0.25
CA LEU A 51 4.59 21.10 0.51
C LEU A 51 5.73 21.55 -0.40
N LEU A 52 5.91 20.91 -1.55
CA LEU A 52 6.91 21.28 -2.55
C LEU A 52 6.56 22.63 -3.20
N MET A 53 5.29 22.83 -3.57
CA MET A 53 4.77 24.11 -4.04
C MET A 53 4.95 25.22 -2.99
N ALA A 54 4.73 24.89 -1.71
CA ALA A 54 4.96 25.81 -0.60
C ALA A 54 6.45 25.97 -0.22
N LYS A 55 7.39 25.35 -0.96
CA LYS A 55 8.85 25.35 -0.72
C LYS A 55 9.24 25.03 0.72
N ARG A 56 8.49 24.13 1.38
CA ARG A 56 8.73 23.75 2.79
C ARG A 56 9.70 22.58 2.85
N LYS A 57 10.74 22.70 3.69
CA LYS A 57 11.70 21.62 3.98
C LYS A 57 11.05 20.34 4.54
N LEU A 58 9.81 20.42 5.01
CA LEU A 58 9.03 19.29 5.54
C LEU A 58 8.58 18.31 4.44
N ALA A 59 8.69 18.68 3.16
CA ALA A 59 8.41 17.79 2.03
C ALA A 59 9.23 16.49 2.06
N ILE A 60 10.35 16.47 2.80
CA ILE A 60 11.17 15.26 2.96
C ILE A 60 10.43 14.12 3.69
N LEU A 61 9.50 14.44 4.59
CA LEU A 61 8.74 13.43 5.34
C LEU A 61 7.81 12.60 4.43
N PRO A 62 6.87 13.21 3.67
CA PRO A 62 6.03 12.45 2.75
C PRO A 62 6.86 11.80 1.62
N LEU A 63 7.99 12.39 1.23
CA LEU A 63 8.91 11.75 0.28
C LEU A 63 9.45 10.43 0.82
N LEU A 64 9.94 10.41 2.07
CA LEU A 64 10.40 9.19 2.72
C LEU A 64 9.29 8.15 2.84
N THR A 65 8.06 8.57 3.19
CA THR A 65 6.91 7.66 3.23
C THR A 65 6.68 6.97 1.88
N ILE A 66 6.75 7.72 0.77
CA ILE A 66 6.54 7.17 -0.57
C ILE A 66 7.63 6.18 -0.94
N ILE A 67 8.89 6.49 -0.61
CA ILE A 67 10.02 5.59 -0.87
C ILE A 67 9.84 4.28 -0.08
N LEU A 68 9.53 4.35 1.21
CA LEU A 68 9.33 3.18 2.06
C LEU A 68 8.13 2.33 1.61
N GLY A 69 7.04 2.99 1.21
CA GLY A 69 5.82 2.31 0.80
C GLY A 69 5.77 1.88 -0.67
N TRP A 70 6.80 2.18 -1.47
CA TRP A 70 6.81 1.92 -2.92
C TRP A 70 6.53 0.45 -3.27
N ASN A 71 7.04 -0.48 -2.45
CA ASN A 71 6.84 -1.92 -2.64
C ASN A 71 5.35 -2.32 -2.62
N TYR A 72 4.50 -1.61 -1.86
CA TYR A 72 3.08 -1.94 -1.76
C TYR A 72 2.27 -1.56 -3.00
N ILE A 73 2.78 -0.64 -3.83
CA ILE A 73 2.12 -0.24 -5.09
C ILE A 73 2.18 -1.39 -6.09
N GLY A 74 3.35 -2.03 -6.23
CA GLY A 74 3.53 -3.16 -7.16
C GLY A 74 2.73 -4.40 -6.79
N ILE A 75 2.47 -4.61 -5.49
CA ILE A 75 1.63 -5.71 -5.00
C ILE A 75 0.14 -5.43 -5.30
N THR A 76 -0.27 -4.16 -5.19
CA THR A 76 -1.66 -3.73 -5.37
C THR A 76 -2.06 -3.68 -6.85
N PHE A 77 -1.18 -3.15 -7.70
CA PHE A 77 -1.44 -3.01 -9.14
C PHE A 77 -0.65 -4.07 -9.90
N GLN A 78 -1.23 -5.27 -10.00
CA GLN A 78 -0.69 -6.33 -10.85
C GLN A 78 -1.24 -6.15 -12.27
N PHE A 79 -0.36 -5.82 -13.21
CA PHE A 79 -0.72 -5.80 -14.62
C PHE A 79 -0.80 -7.23 -15.15
N PRO A 80 -1.89 -7.62 -15.84
CA PRO A 80 -1.97 -8.92 -16.48
C PRO A 80 -0.81 -9.08 -17.46
N LYS A 81 0.03 -10.09 -17.27
CA LYS A 81 0.98 -10.48 -18.31
C LYS A 81 0.19 -11.08 -19.46
N SER A 82 0.43 -10.62 -20.68
CA SER A 82 -0.09 -11.27 -21.87
C SER A 82 0.39 -12.72 -21.86
N VAL A 83 -0.55 -13.65 -21.72
CA VAL A 83 -0.27 -15.07 -21.89
C VAL A 83 -0.05 -15.24 -23.38
N ASP A 84 1.19 -15.54 -23.79
CA ASP A 84 1.43 -16.04 -25.14
C ASP A 84 0.59 -17.31 -25.28
N THR A 85 -0.35 -17.28 -26.21
CA THR A 85 -1.30 -18.37 -26.48
C THR A 85 -0.53 -19.54 -27.09
N THR A 86 0.26 -20.26 -26.30
CA THR A 86 0.64 -21.63 -26.65
C THR A 86 -0.64 -22.44 -26.69
N GLU A 87 -0.91 -23.06 -27.84
CA GLU A 87 -2.00 -24.01 -28.04
C GLU A 87 -1.87 -25.16 -27.02
N GLY A 88 -2.48 -25.00 -25.86
CA GLY A 88 -2.35 -25.89 -24.72
C GLY A 88 -3.52 -25.70 -23.78
N LEU A 89 -4.00 -26.81 -23.21
CA LEU A 89 -5.15 -26.88 -22.31
C LEU A 89 -5.06 -25.82 -21.20
N SER A 90 -5.96 -24.84 -21.20
CA SER A 90 -6.06 -23.84 -20.13
C SER A 90 -6.80 -24.45 -18.93
N ILE A 91 -6.02 -24.92 -17.96
CA ILE A 91 -6.57 -25.43 -16.71
C ILE A 91 -6.91 -24.21 -15.84
N LEU A 92 -8.19 -23.80 -15.86
CA LEU A 92 -8.69 -22.78 -14.94
C LEU A 92 -8.69 -23.35 -13.52
N SER A 93 -7.76 -22.89 -12.70
CA SER A 93 -7.78 -23.15 -11.25
C SER A 93 -8.82 -22.22 -10.61
N TYR A 94 -10.01 -22.76 -10.34
CA TYR A 94 -11.08 -22.03 -9.64
C TYR A 94 -10.87 -22.14 -8.12
N ASN A 95 -10.80 -21.00 -7.42
CA ASN A 95 -10.79 -20.99 -5.96
C ASN A 95 -12.20 -21.35 -5.46
N VAL A 96 -12.39 -22.60 -5.01
CA VAL A 96 -13.68 -23.03 -4.46
C VAL A 96 -13.72 -22.75 -2.96
N ALA A 97 -14.19 -21.57 -2.59
CA ALA A 97 -14.41 -21.20 -1.18
C ALA A 97 -15.64 -21.91 -0.55
N LEU A 98 -16.49 -22.55 -1.37
CA LEU A 98 -17.80 -23.03 -0.96
C LEU A 98 -17.83 -24.47 -0.41
N PHE A 99 -16.71 -25.19 -0.42
CA PHE A 99 -16.64 -26.58 0.08
C PHE A 99 -16.08 -26.66 1.52
N CYS A 100 -16.63 -25.87 2.45
CA CYS A 100 -16.49 -26.18 3.86
C CYS A 100 -17.69 -27.05 4.27
N LEU A 101 -17.38 -28.29 4.67
CA LEU A 101 -18.32 -29.33 5.11
C LEU A 101 -18.63 -29.16 6.61
#